data_AF-A0A4Y7ZNY3-F1
#
_entry.id   AF-A0A4Y7ZNY3-F1
#
_cell.length_a   1.000
_cell.length_b   1.000
_cell.length_c   1.000
_cell.angle_alpha   90.00
_cell.angle_beta   90.00
_cell.angle_gamma   90.00
#
_symmetry.space_group_name_H-M   'P 1'
#
loop_
_entity.id
_entity.type
_entity.pdbx_description
1 polymer ?
#
loop_
_entity_poly.entity_id
_entity_poly.type
_entity_poly.pdbx_seq_one_letter_code
_entity_poly.pdbx_strand_id
1 'polypeptide(L)'
;MKSFVGKLMKRKQGMTLLEVMLALVILATSGLAVMQAASQALNNQSYLQQKTFAMWIASNRVAELKLQETWPSLSWKNAEVEFANVKWYWRYQGVATADPNFIALDVEVSDKENGQALAHIRTYIAKP
;
A
#
# COMPACT_ATOMS: atom_id res chain seq x y z
N MET A 1 83.44 -3.07 -6.40
CA MET A 1 82.25 -3.03 -5.52
C MET A 1 81.04 -2.62 -6.38
N LYS A 2 80.35 -3.59 -7.00
CA LYS A 2 79.16 -3.32 -7.86
C LYS A 2 77.91 -3.76 -7.09
N SER A 3 77.10 -2.80 -6.66
CA SER A 3 75.75 -3.03 -6.15
C SER A 3 74.79 -2.78 -7.32
N PHE A 4 74.27 -3.86 -7.90
CA PHE A 4 73.25 -3.82 -8.95
C PHE A 4 71.92 -4.24 -8.28
N VAL A 5 71.25 -3.29 -7.64
CA VAL A 5 69.89 -3.51 -7.12
C VAL A 5 68.95 -3.53 -8.31
N GLY A 6 68.63 -4.74 -8.77
CA GLY A 6 67.65 -4.98 -9.83
C GLY A 6 66.26 -4.52 -9.39
N LYS A 7 65.75 -3.47 -10.03
CA LYS A 7 64.38 -3.01 -9.89
C LYS A 7 63.44 -4.09 -10.45
N LEU A 8 62.73 -4.81 -9.58
CA LEU A 8 61.69 -5.76 -9.96
C LEU A 8 60.59 -5.04 -10.76
N MET A 9 60.57 -5.22 -12.08
CA MET A 9 59.45 -4.79 -12.92
C MET A 9 58.20 -5.55 -12.49
N LYS A 10 57.23 -4.84 -11.88
CA LYS A 10 55.87 -5.37 -11.68
C LYS A 10 55.27 -5.69 -13.05
N ARG A 11 55.04 -6.98 -13.33
CA ARG A 11 54.25 -7.41 -14.50
C ARG A 11 52.83 -6.88 -14.33
N LYS A 12 52.29 -6.20 -15.35
CA LYS A 12 50.87 -5.86 -15.40
C LYS A 12 50.09 -7.15 -15.66
N GLN A 13 49.30 -7.60 -14.68
CA GLN A 13 48.31 -8.65 -14.88
C GLN A 13 47.09 -8.02 -15.56
N GLY A 14 46.73 -8.54 -16.74
CA GLY A 14 45.46 -8.20 -17.40
C GLY A 14 44.31 -9.00 -16.79
N MET A 15 43.07 -8.51 -16.94
CA MET A 15 41.87 -9.27 -16.54
C MET A 15 41.69 -10.50 -17.44
N THR A 16 41.28 -11.60 -16.83
CA THR A 16 40.88 -12.81 -17.56
C THR A 16 39.47 -12.68 -18.13
N LEU A 17 39.16 -13.47 -19.17
CA LEU A 17 37.78 -13.59 -19.67
C LEU A 17 36.79 -14.00 -18.56
N LEU A 18 37.21 -14.90 -17.67
CA LEU A 18 36.38 -15.42 -16.59
C LEU A 18 36.01 -14.31 -15.59
N GLU A 19 36.94 -13.40 -15.25
CA GLU A 19 36.64 -12.26 -14.38
C GLU A 19 35.63 -11.31 -15.00
N VAL A 20 35.76 -10.98 -16.28
CA VAL A 20 34.81 -10.08 -16.95
C VAL A 20 33.43 -10.72 -17.04
N MET A 21 33.36 -12.02 -17.36
CA MET A 21 32.10 -12.76 -17.38
C MET A 21 31.45 -12.80 -15.99
N LEU A 22 32.23 -13.11 -14.94
CA LEU A 22 31.73 -13.12 -13.57
C LEU A 22 31.26 -11.73 -13.13
N ALA A 23 32.02 -10.68 -13.44
CA ALA A 23 31.65 -9.30 -13.14
C ALA A 23 30.33 -8.91 -13.82
N LEU A 24 30.15 -9.28 -15.09
CA LEU A 24 28.90 -9.04 -15.81
C LEU A 24 27.73 -9.82 -15.22
N VAL A 25 27.94 -11.07 -14.79
CA VAL A 25 26.89 -11.87 -14.13
C VAL A 25 26.46 -11.22 -12.80
N ILE A 26 27.42 -10.83 -11.96
CA ILE A 26 27.14 -10.15 -10.69
C ILE A 26 26.45 -8.80 -10.92
N LEU A 27 26.94 -8.03 -11.89
CA LEU A 27 26.37 -6.74 -12.24
C LEU A 27 24.93 -6.88 -12.76
N ALA A 28 24.69 -7.82 -13.68
CA ALA A 28 23.36 -8.07 -14.25
C ALA A 28 22.35 -8.50 -13.18
N THR A 29 22.73 -9.46 -12.32
CA THR A 29 21.86 -9.94 -11.23
C THR A 29 21.58 -8.87 -10.19
N SER A 30 22.59 -8.07 -9.82
CA SER A 30 22.41 -6.93 -8.92
C SER A 30 21.49 -5.86 -9.53
N GLY A 31 21.64 -5.58 -10.83
CA GLY A 31 20.78 -4.66 -11.56
C GLY A 31 19.31 -5.07 -11.54
N LEU A 32 19.02 -6.36 -11.76
CA LEU A 32 17.66 -6.91 -11.68
C LEU A 32 17.06 -6.75 -10.27
N ALA A 33 17.85 -7.01 -9.22
CA ALA A 33 17.40 -6.83 -7.84
C ALA A 33 17.02 -5.38 -7.53
N VAL A 34 17.83 -4.41 -7.98
CA VAL A 34 17.55 -2.98 -7.83
C VAL A 34 16.28 -2.58 -8.59
N MET A 35 16.12 -3.03 -9.83
CA MET A 35 14.90 -2.75 -10.63
C MET A 35 13.64 -3.33 -9.98
N GLN A 36 13.73 -4.54 -9.42
CA GLN A 36 12.62 -5.15 -8.71
C GLN A 36 12.26 -4.37 -7.45
N ALA A 37 13.26 -3.94 -6.67
CA ALA A 37 13.04 -3.12 -5.48
C ALA A 37 12.38 -1.77 -5.82
N ALA A 38 12.84 -1.10 -6.88
CA ALA A 38 12.25 0.15 -7.35
C ALA A 38 10.79 -0.05 -7.81
N SER A 39 10.52 -1.10 -8.60
CA SER A 39 9.16 -1.45 -9.04
C SER A 39 8.24 -1.72 -7.85
N GLN A 40 8.72 -2.45 -6.85
CA GLN A 40 7.95 -2.73 -5.63
C GLN A 40 7.64 -1.43 -4.85
N ALA A 41 8.60 -0.52 -4.73
CA ALA A 41 8.40 0.76 -4.05
C ALA A 41 7.31 1.59 -4.74
N LEU A 42 7.31 1.65 -6.07
CA LEU A 42 6.28 2.37 -6.86
C LEU A 42 4.89 1.75 -6.68
N ASN A 43 4.79 0.42 -6.75
CA ASN A 43 3.50 -0.27 -6.55
C ASN A 43 2.94 -0.04 -5.14
N ASN A 44 3.81 -0.10 -4.12
CA ASN A 44 3.42 0.16 -2.74
C ASN A 44 2.90 1.60 -2.56
N GLN A 45 3.52 2.58 -3.23
CA GLN A 45 3.08 3.98 -3.15
C GLN A 45 1.66 4.16 -3.68
N SER A 46 1.34 3.58 -4.84
CA SER A 46 -0.01 3.63 -5.43
C SER A 46 -1.05 2.99 -4.51
N TYR A 47 -0.72 1.83 -3.93
CA TYR A 47 -1.60 1.14 -2.99
C TYR A 47 -1.87 1.97 -1.72
N LEU A 48 -0.83 2.59 -1.14
CA LEU A 48 -0.98 3.46 0.03
C LEU A 48 -1.83 4.69 -0.26
N GLN A 49 -1.70 5.27 -1.46
CA GLN A 49 -2.53 6.39 -1.90
C GLN A 49 -4.01 5.99 -1.97
N GLN A 50 -4.33 4.86 -2.61
CA GLN A 50 -5.70 4.35 -2.70
C GLN A 50 -6.29 4.08 -1.31
N LYS A 51 -5.51 3.47 -0.41
CA LYS A 51 -5.92 3.24 0.97
C LYS A 51 -6.21 4.53 1.74
N THR A 52 -5.41 5.57 1.50
CA THR A 52 -5.60 6.89 2.11
C THR A 52 -6.89 7.53 1.62
N PHE A 53 -7.16 7.48 0.32
CA PHE A 53 -8.42 8.00 -0.24
C PHE A 53 -9.64 7.22 0.27
N ALA A 54 -9.58 5.89 0.30
CA ALA A 54 -10.63 5.07 0.89
C ALA A 54 -10.90 5.43 2.37
N MET A 55 -9.84 5.72 3.14
CA MET A 55 -9.96 6.14 4.54
C MET A 55 -10.61 7.52 4.68
N TRP A 56 -10.26 8.48 3.83
CA TRP A 56 -10.91 9.81 3.81
C TRP A 56 -12.39 9.70 3.45
N ILE A 57 -12.72 8.91 2.43
CA ILE A 57 -14.11 8.63 2.06
C ILE A 57 -14.87 8.01 3.23
N ALA A 58 -14.32 6.95 3.85
CA ALA A 58 -14.95 6.29 4.99
C ALA A 58 -15.18 7.26 6.15
N SER A 59 -14.20 8.10 6.45
CA SER A 59 -14.28 9.11 7.53
C SER A 59 -15.38 10.13 7.27
N ASN A 60 -15.48 10.63 6.02
CA ASN A 60 -16.53 11.56 5.62
C ASN A 60 -17.92 10.90 5.74
N ARG A 61 -18.07 9.66 5.27
CA ARG A 61 -19.35 8.93 5.36
C ARG A 61 -19.77 8.63 6.79
N VAL A 62 -18.82 8.29 7.66
CA VAL A 62 -19.10 8.14 9.10
C VAL A 62 -19.59 9.46 9.69
N ALA A 63 -18.95 10.59 9.36
CA ALA A 63 -19.36 11.89 9.86
C ALA A 63 -20.77 12.27 9.38
N GLU A 64 -21.07 12.07 8.09
CA GLU A 64 -22.40 12.31 7.52
C GLU A 64 -23.47 11.45 8.18
N LEU A 65 -23.23 10.15 8.36
CA LEU A 65 -24.19 9.24 9.00
C LEU A 65 -24.46 9.62 10.46
N LYS A 66 -23.45 10.11 11.18
CA LYS A 66 -23.64 10.63 12.55
C LYS A 66 -24.49 11.91 12.58
N LEU A 67 -24.28 12.81 11.62
CA LEU A 67 -25.03 14.07 11.52
C LEU A 67 -26.51 13.86 11.13
N GLN A 68 -26.83 12.75 10.47
CA GLN A 68 -28.22 12.40 10.12
C GLN A 68 -29.05 11.94 11.33
N GLU A 69 -28.42 11.67 12.48
CA GLU A 69 -29.06 11.19 13.73
C GLU A 69 -30.02 10.00 13.53
N THR A 70 -29.84 9.26 12.45
CA THR A 70 -30.73 8.18 12.05
C THR A 70 -30.18 6.85 12.55
N TRP A 71 -31.03 6.05 13.18
CA TRP A 71 -30.65 4.72 13.65
C TRP A 71 -30.27 3.81 12.47
N PRO A 72 -29.03 3.30 12.39
CA PRO A 72 -28.57 2.47 11.28
C PRO A 72 -29.34 1.15 11.16
N SER A 73 -29.63 0.73 9.92
CA SER A 73 -30.23 -0.58 9.65
C SER A 73 -29.21 -1.71 9.82
N LEU A 74 -29.65 -2.87 10.32
CA LEU A 74 -28.80 -4.06 10.45
C LEU A 74 -28.45 -4.75 9.11
N SER A 75 -29.02 -4.25 8.00
CA SER A 75 -28.71 -4.70 6.65
C SER A 75 -27.67 -3.80 5.99
N TRP A 76 -26.76 -4.39 5.21
CA TRP A 76 -25.86 -3.64 4.33
C TRP A 76 -26.63 -2.74 3.37
N LYS A 77 -26.24 -1.47 3.34
CA LYS A 77 -26.63 -0.49 2.33
C LYS A 77 -25.41 -0.14 1.51
N ASN A 78 -25.52 -0.29 0.19
CA ASN A 78 -24.46 0.05 -0.76
C ASN A 78 -24.76 1.40 -1.41
N ALA A 79 -23.71 2.17 -1.69
CA ALA A 79 -23.78 3.41 -2.42
C ALA A 79 -22.46 3.67 -3.15
N GLU A 80 -22.49 4.64 -4.06
CA GLU A 80 -21.32 5.05 -4.83
C GLU A 80 -20.91 6.47 -4.47
N VAL A 81 -19.64 6.79 -4.67
CA VAL A 81 -19.11 8.14 -4.54
C VAL A 81 -17.99 8.35 -5.55
N GLU A 82 -17.98 9.52 -6.17
CA GLU A 82 -16.82 9.95 -6.96
C GLU A 82 -15.86 10.75 -6.06
N PHE A 83 -14.60 10.34 -6.02
CA PHE A 83 -13.56 11.01 -5.25
C PHE A 83 -12.22 10.90 -5.98
N ALA A 84 -11.50 12.03 -6.10
CA ALA A 84 -10.27 12.13 -6.87
C ALA A 84 -10.41 11.61 -8.32
N ASN A 85 -11.55 11.90 -8.97
CA ASN A 85 -11.86 11.51 -10.35
C ASN A 85 -11.95 9.99 -10.57
N VAL A 86 -12.16 9.24 -9.49
CA VAL A 86 -12.34 7.78 -9.48
C VAL A 86 -13.67 7.48 -8.81
N LYS A 87 -14.41 6.50 -9.35
CA LYS A 87 -15.63 5.99 -8.73
C LYS A 87 -15.26 4.98 -7.64
N TRP A 88 -15.82 5.17 -6.46
CA TRP A 88 -15.68 4.32 -5.29
C TRP A 88 -17.02 3.75 -4.88
N TYR A 89 -16.97 2.56 -4.32
CA TYR A 89 -18.12 1.85 -3.79
C TYR A 89 -17.97 1.82 -2.28
N TRP A 90 -19.01 2.18 -1.57
CA TRP A 90 -18.99 2.13 -0.13
C TRP A 90 -20.28 1.51 0.38
N ARG A 91 -20.16 0.86 1.52
CA ARG A 91 -21.29 0.21 2.16
C ARG A 91 -21.25 0.40 3.65
N TYR A 92 -22.42 0.42 4.26
CA TYR A 92 -22.54 0.56 5.71
C TYR A 92 -23.65 -0.31 6.27
N GLN A 93 -23.47 -0.72 7.52
CA GLN A 93 -24.50 -1.42 8.28
C GLN A 93 -24.39 -1.10 9.76
N GLY A 94 -25.53 -1.12 10.44
CA GLY A 94 -25.58 -1.25 11.88
C GLY A 94 -25.25 -2.68 12.30
N VAL A 95 -24.58 -2.83 13.44
CA VAL A 95 -24.30 -4.09 14.10
C VAL A 95 -24.82 -3.98 15.53
N ALA A 96 -25.73 -4.89 15.88
CA ALA A 96 -26.32 -4.93 17.21
C ALA A 96 -25.23 -5.09 18.28
N THR A 97 -25.32 -4.28 19.34
CA THR A 97 -24.41 -4.39 20.49
C THR A 97 -25.15 -5.01 21.68
N ALA A 98 -24.41 -5.31 22.74
CA ALA A 98 -25.00 -5.85 23.97
C ALA A 98 -25.89 -4.83 24.70
N ASP A 99 -25.60 -3.52 24.55
CA ASP A 99 -26.43 -2.45 25.12
C ASP A 99 -27.44 -1.96 24.07
N PRO A 100 -28.75 -2.06 24.34
CA PRO A 100 -29.80 -1.58 23.42
C PRO A 100 -29.73 -0.08 23.10
N ASN A 101 -29.03 0.71 23.91
CA ASN A 101 -28.83 2.15 23.69
C ASN A 101 -27.71 2.45 22.69
N PHE A 102 -26.90 1.45 22.33
CA PHE A 102 -25.79 1.61 21.39
C PHE A 102 -25.90 0.65 20.21
N ILE A 103 -25.52 1.17 19.04
CA ILE A 103 -25.34 0.36 17.84
C ILE A 103 -23.96 0.65 17.27
N ALA A 104 -23.24 -0.40 16.87
CA ALA A 104 -22.02 -0.23 16.11
C ALA A 104 -22.38 0.06 14.65
N LEU A 105 -21.67 0.99 14.03
CA LEU A 105 -21.80 1.30 12.61
C LEU A 105 -20.49 0.87 11.94
N ASP A 106 -20.60 -0.08 11.02
CA ASP A 106 -19.51 -0.47 10.12
C ASP A 106 -19.65 0.29 8.81
N VAL A 107 -18.55 0.87 8.35
CA VAL A 107 -18.43 1.52 7.04
C VAL A 107 -17.23 0.94 6.31
N GLU A 108 -17.46 0.41 5.12
CA GLU A 108 -16.44 -0.16 4.25
C GLU A 108 -16.40 0.59 2.92
N VAL A 109 -15.19 0.75 2.38
CA VAL A 109 -14.96 1.43 1.10
C VAL A 109 -14.04 0.57 0.23
N SER A 110 -14.42 0.39 -1.03
CA SER A 110 -13.71 -0.37 -2.06
C SER A 110 -13.64 0.42 -3.37
N ASP A 111 -12.63 0.11 -4.18
CA ASP A 111 -12.46 0.61 -5.55
C ASP A 111 -13.37 -0.11 -6.56
N LYS A 112 -14.00 -1.23 -6.15
CA LYS A 112 -14.87 -2.08 -6.96
C LYS A 112 -16.14 -2.45 -6.20
N GLU A 113 -17.24 -2.66 -6.92
CA GLU A 113 -18.58 -2.90 -6.35
C GLU A 113 -18.64 -4.10 -5.40
N ASN A 114 -17.94 -5.19 -5.71
CA ASN A 114 -17.78 -6.36 -4.85
C ASN A 114 -16.30 -6.65 -4.56
N GLY A 115 -15.51 -5.59 -4.44
CA GLY A 115 -14.08 -5.67 -4.15
C GLY A 115 -13.77 -5.93 -2.68
N GLN A 116 -12.49 -6.17 -2.39
CA GLN A 116 -11.99 -6.13 -1.02
C GLN A 116 -12.05 -4.69 -0.49
N ALA A 117 -12.52 -4.52 0.74
CA ALA A 117 -12.51 -3.22 1.39
C ALA A 117 -11.07 -2.71 1.56
N LEU A 118 -10.77 -1.55 1.00
CA LEU A 118 -9.49 -0.84 1.14
C LEU A 118 -9.45 -0.05 2.46
N ALA A 119 -10.61 0.39 2.96
CA ALA A 119 -10.78 0.97 4.28
C ALA A 119 -12.03 0.39 4.97
N HIS A 120 -11.92 0.21 6.29
CA HIS A 120 -13.01 -0.20 7.16
C HIS A 120 -12.94 0.61 8.45
N ILE A 121 -14.04 1.25 8.83
CA ILE A 121 -14.18 1.99 10.09
C ILE A 121 -15.38 1.43 10.84
N ARG A 122 -15.17 1.07 12.11
CA ARG A 122 -16.23 0.78 13.07
C ARG A 122 -16.32 1.90 14.09
N THR A 123 -17.51 2.48 14.25
CA THR A 123 -17.83 3.47 15.30
C THR A 123 -19.08 3.06 16.06
N TYR A 124 -19.38 3.72 17.17
CA TYR A 124 -20.63 3.56 17.90
C TYR A 124 -21.51 4.80 17.77
N ILE A 125 -22.82 4.58 17.72
CA ILE A 125 -23.87 5.60 17.72
C ILE A 125 -24.78 5.31 18.91
N ALA A 126 -25.02 6.31 19.74
CA ALA A 126 -26.01 6.24 20.81
C ALA A 126 -27.40 6.54 20.25
N LYS A 127 -28.43 5.94 20.85
CA LYS A 127 -29.81 6.23 20.49
C LYS A 127 -30.13 7.70 20.80
N PRO A 128 -30.83 8.43 19.91
CA PRO A 128 -31.30 9.78 20.21
C PRO A 128 -32.16 9.83 21.47
#